data_AF-A0A3C0CA61-F1
#
_entry.id   AF-A0A3C0CA61-F1
#
_cell.length_a   1.000
_cell.length_b   1.000
_cell.length_c   1.000
_cell.angle_alpha   90.00
_cell.angle_beta   90.00
_cell.angle_gamma   90.00
#
_symmetry.space_group_name_H-M   'P 1'
#
loop_
_entity.id
_entity.type
_entity.pdbx_description
1 polymer ?
#
loop_
_entity_poly.entity_id
_entity_poly.type
_entity_poly.pdbx_seq_one_letter_code
_entity_poly.pdbx_strand_id
1 'polypeptide(L)'
;MLKISVFSQMILHVSVALTLAFLIGGCASEQEAVKGKANSVTDEVSYEVSGIDGELLENVDKALSSLPAVSKKNSFIFLREMRDKTKRALRALGYYHPKIDIVPPDPKGESSAVEVKIDPGKGMFIRNCEVEILGEGAKYEIFRTLVEKSGIESYKRLDHGSYEKLKNDLKNTALELGFFDYKLIVSQIAVFSEEDKADIALIADTGKRYA
;
A
#
# COMPACT_ATOMS: atom_id res chain seq x y z
N MET A 1 61.82 -0.36 28.84
CA MET A 1 61.14 -1.40 28.05
C MET A 1 60.87 -0.82 26.66
N LEU A 2 61.81 -0.85 25.72
CA LEU A 2 61.96 -1.86 24.64
C LEU A 2 60.60 -2.21 23.99
N LYS A 3 60.19 -1.64 22.85
CA LYS A 3 60.59 -1.87 21.42
C LYS A 3 60.51 -3.34 20.97
N ILE A 4 59.91 -3.55 19.79
CA ILE A 4 60.09 -4.59 18.72
C ILE A 4 58.70 -4.86 18.10
N SER A 5 58.45 -5.04 16.80
CA SER A 5 59.13 -4.88 15.49
C SER A 5 58.09 -5.43 14.49
N VAL A 6 57.59 -4.66 13.51
CA VAL A 6 58.03 -4.63 12.09
C VAL A 6 58.05 -6.00 11.38
N PHE A 7 57.19 -6.11 10.36
CA PHE A 7 57.37 -6.86 9.09
C PHE A 7 57.05 -5.80 8.01
N SER A 8 57.94 -5.25 7.17
CA SER A 8 58.96 -5.81 6.27
C SER A 8 58.34 -6.86 5.34
N GLN A 9 58.26 -6.76 4.02
CA GLN A 9 59.13 -6.16 2.98
C GLN A 9 58.23 -5.66 1.81
N MET A 10 58.48 -4.51 1.18
CA MET A 10 59.49 -4.27 0.13
C MET A 10 59.29 -5.18 -1.10
N ILE A 11 58.86 -4.62 -2.23
CA ILE A 11 59.53 -4.76 -3.54
C ILE A 11 59.12 -3.56 -4.42
N LEU A 12 60.15 -3.03 -5.05
CA LEU A 12 60.31 -1.79 -5.78
C LEU A 12 60.24 -2.09 -7.29
N HIS A 13 59.56 -1.22 -8.04
CA HIS A 13 59.76 -0.80 -9.45
C HIS A 13 60.07 -1.86 -10.53
N VAL A 14 59.36 -1.79 -11.67
CA VAL A 14 59.95 -1.60 -13.01
C VAL A 14 58.83 -1.14 -13.98
N SER A 15 59.03 0.03 -14.59
CA SER A 15 58.33 0.54 -15.78
C SER A 15 58.69 -0.29 -17.01
N VAL A 16 57.79 -0.36 -18.01
CA VAL A 16 58.08 -0.17 -19.45
C VAL A 16 56.80 -0.39 -20.25
N ALA A 17 56.47 0.60 -21.07
CA ALA A 17 55.42 0.53 -22.08
C ALA A 17 55.82 -0.43 -23.21
N LEU A 18 54.88 -1.26 -23.66
CA LEU A 18 54.94 -1.83 -25.01
C LEU A 18 53.53 -1.99 -25.56
N THR A 19 53.21 -1.10 -26.50
CA THR A 19 52.10 -1.22 -27.45
C THR A 19 52.25 -2.50 -28.27
N LEU A 20 51.20 -3.33 -28.31
CA LEU A 20 50.99 -4.25 -29.42
C LEU A 20 49.51 -4.33 -29.75
N ALA A 21 49.14 -3.76 -30.89
CA ALA A 21 47.87 -3.97 -31.54
C ALA A 21 47.76 -5.45 -31.95
N PHE A 22 46.69 -6.11 -31.53
CA PHE A 22 46.28 -7.39 -32.11
C PHE A 22 44.77 -7.32 -32.41
N LEU A 23 44.49 -7.02 -33.68
CA LEU A 23 43.21 -7.28 -34.31
C LEU A 23 43.05 -8.80 -34.43
N ILE A 24 42.19 -9.40 -33.62
CA ILE A 24 41.56 -10.68 -33.94
C ILE A 24 40.07 -10.50 -33.68
N GLY A 25 39.30 -10.53 -34.76
CA GLY A 25 37.86 -10.64 -34.71
C GLY A 25 37.44 -11.93 -34.01
N GLY A 26 36.42 -11.83 -33.17
CA GLY A 26 35.82 -12.96 -32.49
C GLY A 26 34.44 -12.58 -31.98
N CYS A 27 33.43 -13.07 -32.69
CA CYS A 27 32.01 -13.19 -32.35
C CYS A 27 31.45 -12.21 -31.30
N ALA A 28 30.74 -11.20 -31.80
CA ALA A 28 29.65 -10.61 -31.04
C ALA A 28 28.60 -11.72 -30.78
N SER A 29 28.60 -12.27 -29.57
CA SER A 29 27.40 -12.92 -29.05
C SER A 29 26.43 -11.81 -28.66
N GLU A 30 25.49 -11.50 -29.56
CA GLU A 30 24.24 -10.85 -29.19
C GLU A 30 23.59 -11.70 -28.09
N GLN A 31 23.65 -11.22 -26.85
CA GLN A 31 22.72 -11.66 -25.84
C GLN A 31 21.37 -11.07 -26.21
N GLU A 32 20.61 -11.78 -27.03
CA GLU A 32 19.18 -11.57 -27.15
C GLU A 32 18.61 -11.66 -25.74
N ALA A 33 18.04 -10.54 -25.27
CA ALA A 33 17.22 -10.52 -24.09
C ALA A 33 16.14 -11.59 -24.27
N VAL A 34 16.20 -12.64 -23.44
CA VAL A 34 15.09 -13.57 -23.24
C VAL A 34 13.94 -12.73 -22.70
N LYS A 35 13.11 -12.19 -23.60
CA LYS A 35 11.76 -11.73 -23.27
C LYS A 35 11.05 -12.95 -22.73
N GLY A 36 11.01 -13.07 -21.40
CA GLY A 36 10.09 -13.97 -20.73
C GLY A 36 8.72 -13.71 -21.31
N LYS A 37 8.23 -14.67 -22.09
CA LYS A 37 6.87 -14.69 -22.60
C LYS A 37 5.99 -14.61 -21.36
N ALA A 38 5.40 -13.44 -21.11
CA ALA A 38 4.30 -13.34 -20.17
C ALA A 38 3.34 -14.45 -20.57
N ASN A 39 3.07 -15.39 -19.67
CA ASN A 39 2.01 -16.37 -19.87
C ASN A 39 0.72 -15.56 -19.93
N SER A 40 0.35 -15.08 -21.12
CA SER A 40 -0.92 -14.42 -21.35
C SER A 40 -1.98 -15.49 -21.17
N VAL A 41 -2.71 -15.41 -20.06
CA VAL A 41 -3.88 -16.24 -19.82
C VAL A 41 -4.90 -15.88 -20.91
N THR A 42 -5.17 -16.81 -21.82
CA THR A 42 -6.01 -16.55 -23.00
C THR A 42 -7.51 -16.57 -22.68
N ASP A 43 -7.89 -17.06 -21.50
CA ASP A 43 -9.24 -17.22 -20.99
C ASP A 43 -9.39 -16.59 -19.60
N GLU A 44 -8.92 -15.35 -19.44
CA GLU A 44 -8.94 -14.63 -18.17
C GLU A 44 -10.38 -14.37 -17.68
N VAL A 45 -10.59 -14.48 -16.36
CA VAL A 45 -11.87 -14.14 -15.74
C VAL A 45 -12.03 -12.64 -15.51
N SER A 46 -13.24 -12.15 -15.71
CA SER A 46 -13.66 -10.82 -15.24
C SER A 46 -14.42 -10.94 -13.92
N TYR A 47 -14.64 -9.82 -13.24
CA TYR A 47 -15.43 -9.76 -12.00
C TYR A 47 -16.71 -8.96 -12.25
N GLU A 48 -17.85 -9.52 -11.86
CA GLU A 48 -19.15 -8.83 -11.87
C GLU A 48 -19.63 -8.66 -10.43
N VAL A 49 -19.47 -7.43 -9.92
CA VAL A 49 -19.81 -7.09 -8.53
C VAL A 49 -21.24 -6.55 -8.46
N SER A 50 -22.02 -7.02 -7.47
CA SER A 50 -23.40 -6.57 -7.26
C SER A 50 -23.78 -6.49 -5.78
N GLY A 51 -24.83 -5.72 -5.47
CA GLY A 51 -25.33 -5.52 -4.10
C GLY A 51 -24.68 -4.37 -3.32
N ILE A 52 -23.74 -3.66 -3.94
CA ILE A 52 -23.09 -2.43 -3.44
C ILE A 52 -22.97 -1.41 -4.57
N ASP A 53 -22.80 -0.14 -4.23
CA ASP A 53 -22.66 0.98 -5.17
C ASP A 53 -21.61 2.00 -4.71
N GLY A 54 -21.40 3.03 -5.55
CA GLY A 54 -20.52 4.16 -5.26
C GLY A 54 -19.10 3.76 -4.86
N GLU A 55 -18.63 4.34 -3.76
CA GLU A 55 -17.28 4.14 -3.23
C GLU A 55 -16.98 2.68 -2.86
N LEU A 56 -17.99 1.92 -2.40
CA LEU A 56 -17.81 0.51 -2.06
C LEU A 56 -17.53 -0.31 -3.31
N LEU A 57 -18.30 -0.08 -4.37
CA LEU A 57 -18.14 -0.76 -5.65
C LEU A 57 -16.76 -0.45 -6.25
N GLU A 58 -16.40 0.83 -6.34
CA GLU A 58 -15.10 1.25 -6.89
C GLU A 58 -13.93 0.62 -6.12
N ASN A 59 -14.01 0.59 -4.79
CA ASN A 59 -12.93 0.02 -3.97
C ASN A 59 -12.83 -1.51 -4.12
N VAL A 60 -13.96 -2.21 -4.22
CA VAL A 60 -13.98 -3.67 -4.45
C VAL A 60 -13.49 -4.00 -5.85
N ASP A 61 -13.92 -3.28 -6.88
CA ASP A 61 -13.49 -3.47 -8.27
C ASP A 61 -11.99 -3.28 -8.42
N LYS A 62 -11.45 -2.21 -7.82
CA LYS A 62 -10.01 -1.95 -7.80
C LYS A 62 -9.24 -3.05 -7.07
N ALA A 63 -9.78 -3.54 -5.95
CA ALA A 63 -9.15 -4.61 -5.18
C ALA A 63 -9.13 -5.94 -5.96
N LEU A 64 -10.21 -6.31 -6.63
CA LEU A 64 -10.29 -7.53 -7.43
C LEU A 64 -9.45 -7.44 -8.71
N SER A 65 -9.46 -6.29 -9.39
CA SER A 65 -8.63 -6.03 -10.57
C SER A 65 -7.12 -6.01 -10.28
N SER A 66 -6.72 -5.92 -9.00
CA SER A 66 -5.31 -6.05 -8.59
C SER A 66 -4.81 -7.49 -8.50
N LEU A 67 -5.71 -8.48 -8.63
CA LEU A 67 -5.35 -9.89 -8.64
C LEU A 67 -4.60 -10.24 -9.93
N PRO A 68 -3.70 -11.24 -9.90
CA PRO A 68 -3.09 -11.73 -11.13
C PRO A 68 -4.16 -12.26 -12.08
N ALA A 69 -3.90 -12.20 -13.39
CA ALA A 69 -4.78 -12.80 -14.39
C ALA A 69 -4.99 -14.29 -14.09
N VAL A 70 -6.24 -14.70 -13.92
CA VAL A 70 -6.63 -16.09 -13.60
C VAL A 70 -7.44 -16.67 -14.74
N SER A 71 -7.09 -17.88 -15.18
CA SER A 71 -7.87 -18.57 -16.20
C SER A 71 -9.22 -19.02 -15.66
N LYS A 72 -10.22 -19.04 -16.53
CA LYS A 72 -11.56 -19.52 -16.24
C LYS A 72 -11.56 -20.89 -15.55
N LYS A 73 -10.75 -21.83 -16.06
CA LYS A 73 -10.60 -23.17 -15.48
C LYS A 73 -10.04 -23.18 -14.06
N ASN A 74 -9.18 -22.24 -13.71
CA ASN A 74 -8.48 -22.22 -12.41
C ASN A 74 -9.06 -21.20 -11.42
N SER A 75 -10.07 -20.42 -11.82
CA SER A 75 -10.72 -19.39 -10.98
C SER A 75 -11.17 -19.90 -9.61
N PHE A 76 -11.65 -21.15 -9.53
CA PHE A 76 -12.08 -21.78 -8.28
C PHE A 76 -10.98 -21.86 -7.21
N ILE A 77 -9.71 -21.90 -7.62
CA ILE A 77 -8.55 -21.95 -6.70
C ILE A 77 -8.38 -20.60 -5.97
N PHE A 78 -8.77 -19.51 -6.61
CA PHE A 78 -8.58 -18.14 -6.13
C PHE A 78 -9.76 -17.60 -5.32
N LEU A 79 -10.85 -18.37 -5.15
CA LEU A 79 -12.06 -17.92 -4.44
C LEU A 79 -11.79 -17.41 -3.03
N ARG A 80 -10.81 -18.00 -2.32
CA ARG A 80 -10.40 -17.52 -1.00
C ARG A 80 -9.74 -16.15 -1.10
N GLU A 81 -8.83 -15.98 -2.05
CA GLU A 81 -8.11 -14.72 -2.23
C GLU A 81 -9.04 -13.60 -2.68
N MET A 82 -9.94 -13.88 -3.63
CA MET A 82 -11.00 -12.96 -4.05
C MET A 82 -11.83 -12.52 -2.85
N ARG A 83 -12.32 -13.47 -2.04
CA ARG A 83 -13.09 -13.16 -0.82
C ARG A 83 -12.29 -12.33 0.17
N ASP A 84 -11.02 -12.64 0.40
CA ASP A 84 -10.17 -11.89 1.33
C ASP A 84 -9.90 -10.46 0.83
N LYS A 85 -9.69 -10.27 -0.48
CA LYS A 85 -9.55 -8.95 -1.11
C LYS A 85 -10.83 -8.14 -0.99
N THR A 86 -11.99 -8.71 -1.33
CA THR A 86 -13.29 -8.06 -1.17
C THR A 86 -13.53 -7.67 0.29
N LYS A 87 -13.27 -8.56 1.25
CA LYS A 87 -13.39 -8.25 2.68
C LYS A 87 -12.50 -7.09 3.11
N ARG A 88 -11.25 -7.03 2.64
CA ARG A 88 -10.32 -5.94 2.97
C ARG A 88 -10.76 -4.61 2.36
N ALA A 89 -11.25 -4.61 1.13
CA ALA A 89 -11.78 -3.43 0.48
C ALA A 89 -12.98 -2.86 1.26
N LEU A 90 -13.96 -3.71 1.58
CA LEU A 90 -15.13 -3.30 2.39
C LEU A 90 -14.72 -2.81 3.79
N ARG A 91 -13.74 -3.48 4.42
CA ARG A 91 -13.22 -3.09 5.74
C ARG A 91 -12.58 -1.71 5.72
N ALA A 92 -11.85 -1.37 4.67
CA ALA A 92 -11.24 -0.04 4.53
C ALA A 92 -12.28 1.09 4.58
N LEU A 93 -13.52 0.80 4.20
CA LEU A 93 -14.66 1.74 4.20
C LEU A 93 -15.61 1.52 5.40
N GLY A 94 -15.17 0.76 6.41
CA GLY A 94 -15.90 0.60 7.66
C GLY A 94 -16.87 -0.58 7.72
N TYR A 95 -16.88 -1.50 6.75
CA TYR A 95 -17.78 -2.66 6.75
C TYR A 95 -17.05 -3.93 7.16
N TYR A 96 -17.30 -4.39 8.40
CA TYR A 96 -16.55 -5.49 9.02
C TYR A 96 -17.26 -6.84 8.96
N HIS A 97 -18.58 -6.84 8.78
CA HIS A 97 -19.41 -8.05 8.73
C HIS A 97 -20.15 -8.24 7.39
N PRO A 98 -19.46 -8.11 6.22
CA PRO A 98 -20.14 -8.30 4.95
C PRO A 98 -20.42 -9.78 4.69
N LYS A 99 -21.58 -10.06 4.07
CA LYS A 99 -21.87 -11.36 3.47
C LYS A 99 -21.43 -11.31 2.01
N ILE A 100 -20.57 -12.24 1.63
CA ILE A 100 -19.96 -12.26 0.30
C ILE A 100 -20.14 -13.67 -0.29
N ASP A 101 -20.92 -13.74 -1.35
CA ASP A 101 -21.08 -14.91 -2.18
C ASP A 101 -20.29 -14.74 -3.48
N ILE A 102 -19.51 -15.76 -3.84
CA ILE A 102 -18.63 -15.73 -5.02
C ILE A 102 -18.89 -16.99 -5.82
N VAL A 103 -19.37 -16.81 -7.04
CA VAL A 103 -19.69 -17.89 -7.97
C VAL A 103 -18.72 -17.83 -9.13
N PRO A 104 -17.79 -18.80 -9.28
CA PRO A 104 -16.92 -18.85 -10.44
C PRO A 104 -17.73 -19.19 -11.71
N PRO A 105 -17.27 -18.77 -12.89
CA PRO A 105 -17.92 -19.11 -14.15
C PRO A 105 -17.89 -20.62 -14.40
N ASP A 106 -18.91 -21.16 -15.09
CA ASP A 106 -18.89 -22.55 -15.57
C ASP A 106 -17.72 -22.74 -16.54
N PRO A 107 -16.73 -23.61 -16.25
CA PRO A 107 -15.57 -23.85 -17.11
C PRO A 107 -15.91 -24.23 -18.55
N LYS A 108 -17.11 -24.75 -18.82
CA LYS A 108 -17.58 -25.14 -20.15
C LYS A 108 -18.55 -24.13 -20.79
N GLY A 109 -19.01 -23.13 -20.04
CA GLY A 109 -19.93 -22.11 -20.54
C GLY A 109 -19.23 -21.05 -21.40
N GLU A 110 -19.99 -20.07 -21.88
CA GLU A 110 -19.45 -18.94 -22.67
C GLU A 110 -18.96 -17.79 -21.78
N SER A 111 -19.63 -17.54 -20.63
CA SER A 111 -19.25 -16.45 -19.73
C SER A 111 -17.95 -16.72 -18.97
N SER A 112 -17.07 -15.73 -18.89
CA SER A 112 -15.84 -15.76 -18.05
C SER A 112 -16.00 -14.95 -16.76
N ALA A 113 -17.20 -14.46 -16.46
CA ALA A 113 -17.43 -13.62 -15.29
C ALA A 113 -17.50 -14.43 -14.00
N VAL A 114 -16.76 -13.99 -12.99
CA VAL A 114 -16.95 -14.38 -11.58
C VAL A 114 -17.99 -13.45 -10.99
N GLU A 115 -19.14 -13.99 -10.59
CA GLU A 115 -20.16 -13.22 -9.89
C GLU A 115 -19.75 -13.02 -8.43
N VAL A 116 -19.72 -11.76 -7.98
CA VAL A 116 -19.39 -11.38 -6.60
C VAL A 116 -20.60 -10.62 -6.02
N LYS A 117 -21.44 -11.33 -5.27
CA LYS A 117 -22.65 -10.77 -4.64
C LYS A 117 -22.34 -10.37 -3.21
N ILE A 118 -22.58 -9.11 -2.89
CA ILE A 118 -22.19 -8.51 -1.61
C ILE A 118 -23.40 -7.91 -0.93
N ASP A 119 -23.63 -8.28 0.33
CA ASP A 119 -24.40 -7.50 1.30
C ASP A 119 -23.39 -6.88 2.28
N PRO A 120 -23.18 -5.55 2.27
CA PRO A 120 -22.16 -4.92 3.08
C PRO A 120 -22.49 -4.97 4.59
N GLY A 121 -23.77 -5.17 4.94
CA GLY A 121 -24.23 -5.14 6.32
C GLY A 121 -24.16 -3.74 6.94
N LYS A 122 -23.98 -3.69 8.27
CA LYS A 122 -23.87 -2.43 9.01
C LYS A 122 -22.48 -1.82 8.85
N GLY A 123 -22.45 -0.52 8.60
CA GLY A 123 -21.23 0.27 8.67
C GLY A 123 -20.84 0.51 10.13
N MET A 124 -19.54 0.49 10.39
CA MET A 124 -18.95 0.86 11.67
C MET A 124 -18.89 2.37 11.80
N PHE A 125 -19.20 2.90 12.98
CA PHE A 125 -19.13 4.33 13.27
C PHE A 125 -18.05 4.66 14.28
N ILE A 126 -17.46 5.84 14.14
CA ILE A 126 -16.48 6.39 15.08
C ILE A 126 -17.26 6.85 16.32
N ARG A 127 -17.04 6.20 17.47
CA ARG A 127 -17.64 6.59 18.75
C ARG A 127 -16.89 7.78 19.35
N ASN A 128 -15.57 7.66 19.46
CA ASN A 128 -14.69 8.72 19.95
C ASN A 128 -13.60 9.04 18.92
N CYS A 129 -13.36 10.32 18.68
CA CYS A 129 -12.27 10.79 17.82
C CYS A 129 -11.43 11.82 18.58
N GLU A 130 -10.16 11.50 18.79
CA GLU A 130 -9.17 12.41 19.36
C GLU A 130 -8.06 12.64 18.32
N VAL A 131 -7.94 13.90 17.89
CA VAL A 131 -6.87 14.33 16.98
C VAL A 131 -6.19 15.55 17.58
N GLU A 132 -4.90 15.42 17.90
CA GLU A 132 -4.11 16.47 18.54
C GLU A 132 -2.84 16.77 17.74
N ILE A 133 -2.55 18.06 17.60
CA ILE A 133 -1.31 18.58 17.01
C ILE A 133 -0.49 19.25 18.12
N LEU A 134 0.68 18.71 18.37
CA LEU A 134 1.67 19.18 19.34
C LEU A 134 2.83 19.89 18.64
N GLY A 135 3.71 20.51 19.45
CA GLY A 135 4.89 21.22 18.95
C GLY A 135 4.57 22.63 18.48
N GLU A 136 5.52 23.26 17.78
CA GLU A 136 5.37 24.64 17.31
C GLU A 136 4.29 24.78 16.22
N GLY A 137 4.06 23.72 15.43
CA GLY A 137 3.05 23.64 14.39
C GLY A 137 1.61 23.73 14.90
N ALA A 138 1.35 23.47 16.19
CA ALA A 138 0.02 23.62 16.80
C ALA A 138 -0.55 25.06 16.65
N LYS A 139 0.31 26.05 16.45
CA LYS A 139 -0.07 27.46 16.24
C LYS A 139 -0.48 27.79 14.80
N TYR A 140 -0.22 26.89 13.85
CA TYR A 140 -0.45 27.12 12.43
C TYR A 140 -1.85 26.63 12.03
N GLU A 141 -2.67 27.54 11.51
CA GLU A 141 -4.07 27.27 11.13
C GLU A 141 -4.23 26.16 10.10
N ILE A 142 -3.24 25.96 9.23
CA ILE A 142 -3.26 24.93 8.20
C ILE A 142 -3.46 23.52 8.77
N PHE A 143 -2.80 23.18 9.88
CA PHE A 143 -2.95 21.84 10.48
C PHE A 143 -4.36 21.63 11.03
N ARG A 144 -4.95 22.65 11.64
CA ARG A 144 -6.35 22.61 12.10
C ARG A 144 -7.31 22.41 10.93
N THR A 145 -7.07 23.11 9.82
CA THR A 145 -7.86 23.00 8.59
C THR A 145 -7.79 21.59 8.00
N LEU A 146 -6.62 20.94 8.04
CA LEU A 146 -6.46 19.56 7.59
C LEU A 146 -7.29 18.59 8.44
N VAL A 147 -7.29 18.75 9.76
CA VAL A 147 -8.10 17.93 10.68
C VAL A 147 -9.59 18.14 10.42
N GLU A 148 -10.05 19.38 10.33
CA GLU A 148 -11.47 19.72 10.07
C GLU A 148 -11.96 19.19 8.72
N LYS A 149 -11.11 19.21 7.69
CA LYS A 149 -11.46 18.71 6.34
C LYS A 149 -11.23 17.22 6.15
N SER A 150 -10.69 16.51 7.16
CA SER A 150 -10.36 15.10 7.04
C SER A 150 -11.59 14.19 6.96
N GLY A 151 -12.75 14.65 7.44
CA GLY A 151 -13.95 13.83 7.58
C GLY A 151 -13.89 12.82 8.73
N ILE A 152 -12.82 12.83 9.53
CA ILE A 152 -12.64 11.93 10.68
C ILE A 152 -13.14 12.64 11.94
N GLU A 153 -14.38 12.37 12.28
CA GLU A 153 -15.02 12.93 13.48
C GLU A 153 -15.95 11.89 14.12
N SER A 154 -16.26 12.09 15.40
CA SER A 154 -17.22 11.24 16.09
C SER A 154 -18.56 11.22 15.35
N TYR A 155 -19.22 10.07 15.41
CA TYR A 155 -20.51 9.76 14.78
C TYR A 155 -20.49 9.63 13.24
N LYS A 156 -19.32 9.74 12.59
CA LYS A 156 -19.17 9.38 11.17
C LYS A 156 -18.85 7.91 11.00
N ARG A 157 -19.13 7.38 9.80
CA ARG A 157 -18.71 6.03 9.41
C ARG A 157 -17.18 6.00 9.43
N LEU A 158 -16.61 4.91 9.93
CA LEU A 158 -15.17 4.69 9.86
C LEU A 158 -14.73 4.59 8.40
N ASP A 159 -13.73 5.38 8.04
CA ASP A 159 -13.03 5.32 6.76
C ASP A 159 -11.52 5.35 7.01
N HIS A 160 -10.86 4.22 6.71
CA HIS A 160 -9.41 4.07 6.86
C HIS A 160 -8.65 4.91 5.84
N GLY A 161 -9.23 5.15 4.65
CA GLY A 161 -8.66 6.01 3.62
C GLY A 161 -8.55 7.45 4.09
N SER A 162 -9.63 7.98 4.69
CA SER A 162 -9.62 9.31 5.31
C SER A 162 -8.58 9.43 6.43
N TYR A 163 -8.47 8.39 7.28
CA TYR A 163 -7.44 8.31 8.34
C TYR A 163 -6.01 8.35 7.82
N GLU A 164 -5.68 7.50 6.84
CA GLU A 164 -4.33 7.49 6.26
C GLU A 164 -4.05 8.75 5.45
N LYS A 165 -5.06 9.34 4.80
CA LYS A 165 -4.92 10.61 4.11
C LYS A 165 -4.56 11.74 5.07
N LEU A 166 -5.27 11.88 6.21
CA LEU A 166 -4.96 12.89 7.21
C LEU A 166 -3.52 12.75 7.73
N LYS A 167 -3.08 11.53 8.05
CA LYS A 167 -1.69 11.27 8.49
C LYS A 167 -0.66 11.75 7.48
N ASN A 168 -0.90 11.46 6.20
CA ASN A 168 0.00 11.86 5.12
C ASN A 168 -0.02 13.37 4.89
N ASP A 169 -1.20 14.00 4.91
CA ASP A 169 -1.35 15.45 4.75
C ASP A 169 -0.63 16.19 5.87
N LEU A 170 -0.82 15.79 7.13
CA LEU A 170 -0.12 16.36 8.30
C LEU A 170 1.41 16.26 8.14
N LYS A 171 1.91 15.08 7.76
CA LYS A 171 3.35 14.85 7.55
C LYS A 171 3.90 15.73 6.43
N ASN A 172 3.24 15.73 5.27
CA ASN A 172 3.71 16.46 4.10
C ASN A 172 3.71 17.97 4.35
N THR A 173 2.63 18.51 4.93
CA THR A 173 2.56 19.93 5.31
C THR A 173 3.60 20.30 6.36
N ALA A 174 3.88 19.42 7.33
CA ALA A 174 4.95 19.66 8.29
C ALA A 174 6.32 19.79 7.60
N LEU A 175 6.66 18.85 6.70
CA LEU A 175 7.92 18.90 5.96
C LEU A 175 8.02 20.13 5.04
N GLU A 176 6.94 20.48 4.34
CA GLU A 176 6.86 21.65 3.46
C GLU A 176 7.10 22.97 4.23
N LEU A 177 6.66 23.04 5.48
CA LEU A 177 6.85 24.21 6.34
C LEU A 177 8.19 24.20 7.11
N GLY A 178 9.02 23.16 6.97
CA GLY A 178 10.32 23.06 7.63
C GLY A 178 10.30 22.43 9.03
N PHE A 179 9.25 21.69 9.38
CA PHE A 179 9.16 20.90 10.61
C PHE A 179 9.76 19.51 10.39
N PHE A 180 11.09 19.42 10.31
CA PHE A 180 11.78 18.16 9.99
C PHE A 180 11.74 17.11 11.11
N ASP A 181 11.45 17.53 12.34
CA ASP A 181 11.31 16.64 13.50
C ASP A 181 9.90 16.03 13.63
N TYR A 182 9.05 16.18 12.61
CA TYR A 182 7.68 15.67 12.62
C TYR A 182 7.62 14.17 12.92
N LYS A 183 6.73 13.79 13.84
CA LYS A 183 6.45 12.39 14.18
C LYS A 183 5.01 12.20 14.63
N LEU A 184 4.51 10.97 14.44
CA LEU A 184 3.27 10.51 15.06
C LEU A 184 3.61 9.91 16.43
N ILE A 185 3.06 10.49 17.49
CA ILE A 185 3.18 9.99 18.86
C ILE A 185 2.17 8.87 19.09
N VAL A 186 0.93 9.07 18.65
CA VAL A 186 -0.14 8.08 18.67
C VAL A 186 -0.75 8.00 17.28
N SER A 187 -0.91 6.79 16.76
CA SER A 187 -1.65 6.51 15.54
C SER A 187 -2.40 5.20 15.72
N GLN A 188 -3.63 5.29 16.19
CA GLN A 188 -4.44 4.13 16.53
C GLN A 188 -5.89 4.26 16.10
N ILE A 189 -6.43 3.15 15.59
CA ILE A 189 -7.86 2.90 15.46
C ILE A 189 -8.17 1.66 16.31
N ALA A 190 -8.93 1.81 17.38
CA ALA A 190 -9.42 0.71 18.19
C ALA A 190 -10.78 0.26 17.65
N VAL A 191 -10.88 -0.99 17.21
CA VAL A 191 -12.08 -1.54 16.58
C VAL A 191 -12.83 -2.44 17.55
N PHE A 192 -14.13 -2.17 17.72
CA PHE A 192 -15.07 -2.96 18.50
C PHE A 192 -16.11 -3.54 17.55
N SER A 193 -15.75 -4.63 16.88
CA SER A 193 -16.57 -5.24 15.82
C SER A 193 -17.95 -5.67 16.29
N GLU A 194 -18.07 -6.28 17.47
CA GLU A 194 -19.36 -6.71 18.03
C GLU A 194 -20.33 -5.53 18.29
N GLU A 195 -19.81 -4.31 18.42
CA GLU A 195 -20.60 -3.10 18.65
C GLU A 195 -20.79 -2.25 17.39
N ASP A 196 -20.17 -2.61 16.26
CA ASP A 196 -20.03 -1.77 15.07
C ASP A 196 -19.49 -0.36 15.40
N LYS A 197 -18.49 -0.28 16.30
CA LYS A 197 -17.87 0.98 16.75
C LYS A 197 -16.36 0.99 16.60
N ALA A 198 -15.81 2.20 16.45
CA ALA A 198 -14.38 2.46 16.51
C ALA A 198 -14.05 3.66 17.38
N ASP A 199 -12.89 3.64 18.05
CA ASP A 199 -12.30 4.83 18.64
C ASP A 199 -11.01 5.18 17.89
N ILE A 200 -10.78 6.47 17.65
CA ILE A 200 -9.61 6.98 16.94
C ILE A 200 -8.80 7.87 17.89
N ALA A 201 -7.49 7.62 17.93
CA ALA A 201 -6.51 8.49 18.57
C ALA A 201 -5.37 8.77 17.58
N LEU A 202 -5.15 10.05 17.29
CA LEU A 202 -4.08 10.52 16.42
C LEU A 202 -3.40 11.74 17.06
N ILE A 203 -2.19 11.55 17.57
CA ILE A 203 -1.39 12.62 18.17
C ILE A 203 -0.15 12.80 17.31
N ALA A 204 -0.01 13.96 16.68
CA ALA A 204 1.15 14.32 15.87
C ALA A 204 1.96 15.41 16.58
N ASP A 205 3.27 15.28 16.63
CA ASP A 205 4.19 16.29 17.15
C ASP A 205 5.03 16.83 16.00
N THR A 206 4.87 18.11 15.68
CA THR A 206 5.64 18.75 14.60
C THR A 206 7.08 19.05 15.03
N GLY A 207 7.39 19.03 16.32
CA GLY A 207 8.66 19.54 16.83
C GLY A 207 8.83 21.04 16.56
N LYS A 208 10.07 21.45 16.32
CA LYS A 208 10.44 22.84 16.01
C LYS A 208 10.58 23.06 14.51
N ARG A 209 10.35 24.30 14.08
CA ARG A 209 10.63 24.71 12.71
C ARG A 209 12.11 24.98 12.52
N TYR A 210 12.68 24.42 11.46
CA TYR A 210 14.04 24.72 10.99
C TYR A 210 13.89 25.79 9.92
N ALA A 211 13.97 27.05 10.34
CA ALA A 211 14.00 28.22 9.47
C ALA A 211 15.43 28.50 9.00
#